data_AF-A0A521AIX2-F1
#
_entry.id   AF-A0A521AIX2-F1
#
_cell.length_a   1.000
_cell.length_b   1.000
_cell.length_c   1.000
_cell.angle_alpha   90.00
_cell.angle_beta   90.00
_cell.angle_gamma   90.00
#
_symmetry.space_group_name_H-M   'P 1'
#
loop_
_entity.id
_entity.type
_entity.pdbx_description
1 polymer ?
#
loop_
_entity_poly.entity_id
_entity_poly.type
_entity_poly.pdbx_seq_one_letter_code
_entity_poly.pdbx_strand_id
1 'polypeptide(L)' 'MTERDALAIHNERMKLLAGFVNAIGLGLIGFAILRPLTDNIVNGASWAFWGWAIVGLAMHGLSHYIMGNIRKQVMQ' A
#
# COMPACT_ATOMS: atom_id res chain seq x y z
N MET A 1 22.23 22.90 -6.36
CA MET A 1 21.42 22.01 -5.51
C MET A 1 22.26 21.66 -4.30
N THR A 2 21.77 21.96 -3.11
CA THR A 2 22.40 21.52 -1.87
C THR A 2 22.07 20.05 -1.62
N GLU A 3 22.88 19.33 -0.84
CA GLU A 3 22.61 17.93 -0.46
C GLU A 3 21.24 17.77 0.24
N ARG A 4 20.78 18.83 0.93
CA ARG A 4 19.45 18.91 1.55
C ARG A 4 18.33 18.88 0.50
N ASP A 5 18.50 19.58 -0.62
CA ASP A 5 17.52 19.60 -1.71
C ASP A 5 17.38 18.22 -2.36
N ALA A 6 18.51 17.53 -2.58
CA ALA A 6 18.51 16.18 -3.15
C ALA A 6 17.80 15.16 -2.23
N LEU A 7 17.99 15.28 -0.91
CA LEU A 7 17.29 14.46 0.08
C LEU A 7 15.80 14.76 0.16
N ALA A 8 15.41 16.04 0.06
CA ALA A 8 14.01 16.45 0.05
C ALA A 8 13.26 15.85 -1.14
N ILE A 9 13.81 15.99 -2.35
CA ILE A 9 13.24 15.43 -3.59
C ILE A 9 13.09 13.92 -3.50
N HIS A 10 14.09 13.21 -2.95
CA HIS A 10 14.02 11.76 -2.76
C HIS A 10 12.87 11.38 -1.81
N ASN A 11 12.75 12.09 -0.68
CA ASN A 11 11.71 11.83 0.30
C ASN A 11 10.30 12.08 -0.28
N GLU A 12 10.11 13.12 -1.08
CA GLU A 12 8.83 13.39 -1.74
C GLU A 12 8.44 12.27 -2.71
N ARG A 13 9.38 11.78 -3.52
CA ARG A 13 9.17 10.64 -4.43
C ARG A 13 8.79 9.37 -3.66
N MET A 14 9.48 9.09 -2.56
CA MET A 14 9.18 7.93 -1.71
C MET A 14 7.82 8.04 -1.04
N LYS A 15 7.39 9.24 -0.62
CA LYS A 15 6.03 9.48 -0.12
C LYS A 15 4.96 9.22 -1.18
N LEU A 16 5.17 9.71 -2.40
CA LEU A 16 4.25 9.48 -3.51
C LEU A 16 4.15 7.99 -3.85
N LEU A 17 5.29 7.28 -3.90
CA LEU A 17 5.33 5.85 -4.14
C LEU A 17 4.64 5.06 -3.03
N ALA A 18 4.92 5.37 -1.76
CA ALA A 18 4.26 4.74 -0.63
C ALA A 18 2.74 4.96 -0.68
N GLY A 19 2.29 6.19 -0.93
CA GLY A 19 0.87 6.52 -1.06
C GLY A 19 0.19 5.74 -2.19
N PHE A 20 0.84 5.63 -3.34
CA PHE A 20 0.34 4.86 -4.48
C PHE A 20 0.20 3.36 -4.16
N VAL A 21 1.26 2.76 -3.60
CA VAL A 21 1.27 1.34 -3.22
C VAL A 21 0.23 1.04 -2.14
N ASN A 22 0.02 1.96 -1.19
CA ASN A 22 -1.04 1.86 -0.19
C ASN A 22 -2.43 1.87 -0.83
N ALA A 23 -2.68 2.80 -1.77
CA ALA A 23 -3.96 2.90 -2.45
C ALA A 23 -4.29 1.62 -3.24
N ILE A 24 -3.30 1.01 -3.90
CA ILE A 24 -3.48 -0.30 -4.54
C ILE A 24 -3.79 -1.37 -3.50
N GLY A 25 -3.03 -1.43 -2.40
CA GLY A 25 -3.27 -2.41 -1.33
C GLY A 25 -4.70 -2.33 -0.78
N LEU A 26 -5.18 -1.13 -0.48
CA LEU A 26 -6.56 -0.89 -0.04
C LEU A 26 -7.59 -1.24 -1.12
N GLY A 27 -7.31 -0.95 -2.39
CA GLY A 27 -8.17 -1.35 -3.50
C GLY A 27 -8.31 -2.87 -3.63
N LEU A 28 -7.23 -3.62 -3.45
CA LEU A 28 -7.24 -5.08 -3.47
C LEU A 28 -7.95 -5.68 -2.26
N ILE A 29 -7.75 -5.13 -1.06
CA ILE A 29 -8.49 -5.52 0.15
C ILE A 29 -9.98 -5.25 -0.05
N GLY A 30 -10.34 -4.06 -0.56
CA GLY A 30 -11.72 -3.70 -0.87
C GLY A 30 -12.35 -4.63 -1.90
N PHE A 31 -11.62 -4.96 -2.98
CA PHE A 31 -12.08 -5.91 -3.99
C PHE A 31 -12.29 -7.31 -3.42
N ALA A 32 -11.39 -7.77 -2.54
CA ALA A 32 -11.53 -9.05 -1.85
C ALA A 32 -12.86 -9.12 -1.10
N ILE A 33 -13.28 -8.03 -0.45
CA ILE A 33 -14.53 -7.95 0.31
C ILE A 33 -15.74 -7.78 -0.61
N LEU A 34 -15.67 -6.90 -1.62
CA LEU A 34 -16.80 -6.58 -2.48
C LEU A 34 -17.19 -7.73 -3.42
N ARG A 35 -16.22 -8.47 -3.95
CA ARG A 35 -16.48 -9.57 -4.89
C ARG A 35 -17.42 -10.67 -4.35
N PRO A 36 -17.23 -11.23 -3.13
CA PRO A 36 -18.17 -12.20 -2.55
C PRO A 36 -19.49 -11.58 -2.10
N LEU A 37 -19.60 -10.26 -1.99
CA LEU A 37 -20.90 -9.58 -1.77
C LEU A 37 -21.69 -9.44 -3.08
N THR A 38 -21.01 -9.41 -4.23
CA THR A 38 -21.63 -9.34 -5.55
C THR A 38 -21.94 -10.72 -6.16
N ASP A 39 -21.12 -11.73 -5.88
CA ASP A 39 -21.42 -13.12 -6.21
C ASP A 39 -22.26 -13.75 -5.10
N ASN A 40 -23.24 -14.60 -5.44
CA ASN A 40 -24.13 -15.24 -4.47
C ASN A 40 -23.36 -15.72 -3.21
N ILE A 41 -23.80 -15.25 -2.03
CA ILE A 41 -23.18 -15.38 -0.69
C ILE A 41 -22.80 -16.82 -0.28
N VAL A 42 -23.25 -17.83 -1.03
CA VAL A 42 -23.10 -19.26 -0.75
C VAL A 42 -21.64 -19.74 -0.75
N ASN A 43 -20.69 -19.00 -1.35
CA ASN A 43 -19.26 -19.35 -1.38
C ASN A 43 -18.40 -18.46 -0.45
N GLY A 44 -18.87 -18.24 0.79
CA GLY A 44 -18.39 -17.26 1.77
C GLY A 44 -16.90 -17.26 2.18
N ALA A 45 -16.04 -18.11 1.62
CA ALA A 45 -14.59 -18.02 1.74
C ALA A 45 -13.89 -18.76 0.59
N SER A 46 -14.12 -18.33 -0.66
CA SER A 46 -13.38 -18.88 -1.80
C SER A 46 -11.87 -18.62 -1.67
N TRP A 47 -11.03 -19.51 -2.19
CA TRP A 47 -9.57 -19.32 -2.25
C TRP A 47 -9.16 -17.96 -2.86
N ALA A 48 -9.98 -17.46 -3.80
CA ALA A 48 -9.82 -16.14 -4.39
C ALA A 48 -9.92 -14.99 -3.35
N PHE A 49 -10.83 -15.07 -2.37
CA PHE A 49 -10.95 -14.07 -1.30
C PHE A 49 -9.62 -13.94 -0.55
N TRP A 50 -9.09 -15.07 -0.06
CA TRP A 50 -7.84 -15.11 0.68
C TRP A 50 -6.66 -14.64 -0.18
N GLY A 51 -6.61 -15.01 -1.45
CA GLY A 51 -5.60 -14.52 -2.38
C GLY A 51 -5.58 -12.99 -2.49
N TRP A 52 -6.74 -12.37 -2.76
CA TRP A 52 -6.84 -10.92 -2.88
C TRP A 52 -6.60 -10.20 -1.56
N ALA A 53 -7.09 -10.74 -0.44
CA ALA A 53 -6.88 -10.17 0.88
C ALA A 53 -5.40 -10.20 1.30
N ILE A 54 -4.70 -11.33 1.09
CA ILE A 54 -3.28 -11.47 1.40
C ILE A 54 -2.43 -10.55 0.53
N VAL A 55 -2.68 -10.51 -0.79
CA VAL A 55 -1.93 -9.62 -1.69
C VAL A 55 -2.17 -8.15 -1.34
N GLY A 56 -3.42 -7.78 -1.06
CA GLY A 56 -3.75 -6.42 -0.64
C GLY A 56 -3.09 -6.03 0.68
N LEU A 57 -3.06 -6.95 1.66
CA LEU A 57 -2.37 -6.75 2.94
C LEU A 57 -0.85 -6.66 2.76
N ALA A 58 -0.27 -7.50 1.91
CA ALA A 58 1.16 -7.45 1.60
C ALA A 58 1.54 -6.12 0.93
N MET A 59 0.73 -5.64 -0.02
CA MET A 59 0.95 -4.33 -0.66
C MET A 59 0.75 -3.17 0.32
N HIS A 60 -0.24 -3.25 1.21
CA HIS A 60 -0.42 -2.27 2.28
C HIS A 60 0.79 -2.24 3.21
N GLY A 61 1.30 -3.39 3.64
CA GLY A 61 2.53 -3.50 4.43
C GLY A 61 3.77 -3.00 3.69
N LEU A 62 3.88 -3.29 2.40
CA LEU A 62 4.97 -2.80 1.55
C LEU A 62 4.99 -1.27 1.48
N SER A 63 3.84 -0.62 1.44
CA SER A 63 3.76 0.83 1.52
C SER A 63 4.38 1.38 2.81
N HIS A 64 4.05 0.78 3.96
CA HIS A 64 4.64 1.17 5.23
C HIS A 64 6.15 0.93 5.28
N TYR A 65 6.63 -0.14 4.64
CA TYR A 65 8.06 -0.38 4.47
C TYR A 65 8.73 0.72 3.64
N ILE A 66 8.13 1.13 2.52
CA ILE A 66 8.63 2.23 1.68
C ILE A 66 8.63 3.55 2.47
N MET A 67 7.59 3.81 3.26
CA MET A 67 7.50 4.99 4.12
C MET A 67 8.58 4.97 5.23
N GLY A 68 8.89 3.80 5.79
CA GLY A 68 9.95 3.62 6.79
C GLY A 68 11.37 3.91 6.25
N ASN A 69 11.56 3.78 4.94
CA ASN A 69 12.82 4.12 4.27
C ASN A 69 13.00 5.62 3.99
N ILE A 70 12.01 6.45 4.30
CA ILE A 70 12.16 7.91 4.25
C ILE A 70 13.07 8.33 5.38
N ARG A 71 14.28 8.80 5.02
CA ARG A 71 15.21 9.35 5.99
C ARG A 71 14.56 10.55 6.69
N LYS A 72 14.36 10.44 8.01
CA LYS A 72 13.94 11.58 8.84
C LYS A 72 14.93 12.72 8.59
N GLN A 73 14.43 13.84 8.11
CA GLN A 73 15.18 15.09 8.28
C GLN A 73 15.30 15.26 9.80
N VAL A 74 16.51 15.10 10.34
CA VAL A 74 16.76 15.51 11.71
C VAL A 74 16.39 16.99 11.72
N MET A 75 15.28 17.32 12.37
CA MET A 75 14.95 18.70 12.68
C MET A 75 16.15 19.22 13.48
N GLN A 76 16.96 20.05 12.84
CA GLN A 76 17.85 20.98 13.53
C GLN A 76 17.07 22.27 13.67
#